data_AF-A0A9W8NNS7-F1
#
_entry.id   AF-A0A9W8NNS7-F1
#
_cell.length_a   1.000
_cell.length_b   1.000
_cell.length_c   1.000
_cell.angle_alpha   90.00
_cell.angle_beta   90.00
_cell.angle_gamma   90.00
#
_symmetry.space_group_name_H-M   'P 1'
#
loop_
_entity.id
_entity.type
_entity.pdbx_description
1 polymer ?
#
loop_
_entity_poly.entity_id
_entity_poly.type
_entity_poly.pdbx_seq_one_letter_code
_entity_poly.pdbx_strand_id
1 'polypeptide(L)'
;MNLWDKVAEKRKQKKKDSKQDDEIRQLKEQVAQVDKRSQKVETDSRRMHESSSPNDEDGETLSRSLARSEALIRREYNDGAGRLGKRYAMGDLITENQLQAQIITLQEALVNRHSLSHGDVQQLIAASLAARNGSLDALRQQYQRISSEACPPPRSLTSSSHHTSDLGAGEIFCKYSLALQNTPGLPLSAPFALGGDGRCHVCRVQLDPETTNTYWHIEKRAAANARDEKGDSTKEYHFDLGQRFIIKCHTERGEYACVLCRRHGDIDVVCRSVPTLVNHVSKEHAIWELDADPDLRKGVDSRRALPPPQGQDKRQRLIR
;
A
#
# COMPACT_ATOMS: atom_id res chain seq x y z
N MET A 1 18.89 -63.57 35.76
CA MET A 1 20.22 -62.91 35.84
C MET A 1 20.29 -62.13 37.14
N ASN A 2 21.26 -62.45 37.99
CA ASN A 2 21.36 -61.91 39.33
C ASN A 2 22.10 -60.56 39.35
N LEU A 3 21.85 -59.75 40.39
CA LEU A 3 22.46 -58.43 40.58
C LEU A 3 24.01 -58.48 40.55
N TRP A 4 24.57 -59.61 41.00
CA TRP A 4 26.00 -59.89 41.00
C TRP A 4 26.60 -60.02 39.60
N ASP A 5 25.84 -60.48 38.61
CA ASP A 5 26.29 -60.56 37.22
C ASP A 5 26.44 -59.16 36.60
N LYS A 6 25.51 -58.23 36.91
CA LYS A 6 25.55 -56.85 36.40
C LYS A 6 26.70 -56.02 36.99
N VAL A 7 27.11 -56.31 38.23
CA VAL A 7 28.25 -55.64 38.87
C VAL A 7 29.58 -56.19 38.34
N ALA A 8 29.64 -57.50 38.05
CA ALA A 8 30.79 -58.11 37.39
C ALA A 8 30.97 -57.56 35.95
N GLU A 9 29.87 -57.38 35.20
CA GLU A 9 29.85 -56.74 33.88
C GLU A 9 30.34 -55.28 33.93
N LYS A 10 29.87 -54.47 34.89
CA LYS A 10 30.37 -53.09 35.08
C LYS A 10 31.86 -53.02 35.41
N ARG A 11 32.41 -54.01 36.12
CA ARG A 11 33.86 -54.08 36.41
C ARG A 11 34.70 -54.53 35.21
N LYS A 12 34.11 -55.18 34.20
CA LYS A 12 34.77 -55.58 32.94
C LYS A 12 34.83 -54.45 31.90
N GLN A 13 34.02 -53.40 32.03
CA GLN A 13 34.05 -52.22 31.17
C GLN A 13 35.24 -51.30 31.53
N LYS A 14 36.47 -51.74 31.23
CA LYS A 14 37.72 -51.04 31.55
C LYS A 14 38.24 -50.11 30.46
N LYS A 15 37.52 -49.95 29.35
CA LYS A 15 37.88 -49.00 28.28
C LYS A 15 36.82 -47.91 28.22
N LYS A 16 37.04 -46.83 28.98
CA LYS A 16 36.43 -45.54 28.66
C LYS A 16 37.14 -45.01 27.42
N ASP A 17 36.38 -44.51 26.47
CA ASP A 17 36.85 -44.05 25.17
C ASP A 17 37.60 -42.72 25.35
N SER A 18 38.84 -42.80 25.83
CA SER A 18 39.68 -41.63 26.17
C SER A 18 39.91 -40.70 24.98
N LYS A 19 39.73 -41.21 23.77
CA LYS A 19 39.88 -40.45 22.54
C LYS A 19 38.79 -39.38 22.39
N GLN A 20 37.55 -39.69 22.78
CA GLN A 20 36.45 -38.72 22.77
C GLN A 20 36.64 -37.65 23.83
N ASP A 21 37.15 -38.01 25.01
CA ASP A 21 37.42 -37.06 26.10
C ASP A 21 38.53 -36.06 25.72
N ASP A 22 39.56 -36.52 24.99
CA ASP A 22 40.62 -35.66 24.47
C ASP A 22 40.13 -34.69 23.40
N GLU A 23 39.27 -35.15 22.48
CA GLU A 23 38.63 -34.31 21.46
C GLU A 23 37.71 -33.26 22.08
N ILE A 24 36.90 -33.64 23.07
CA ILE A 24 36.02 -32.72 23.81
C ILE A 24 36.85 -31.66 24.54
N ARG A 25 38.01 -32.03 25.09
CA ARG A 25 38.90 -31.09 25.76
C ARG A 25 39.52 -30.10 24.77
N GLN A 26 39.97 -30.56 23.60
CA GLN A 26 40.50 -29.68 22.55
C GLN A 26 39.42 -28.71 22.01
N LEU A 27 38.18 -29.18 21.83
CA LEU A 27 37.08 -28.34 21.39
C LEU A 27 36.74 -27.25 22.41
N LYS A 28 36.73 -27.58 23.71
CA LYS A 28 36.51 -26.59 24.77
C LYS A 28 37.60 -25.53 24.82
N GLU A 29 38.86 -25.91 24.60
CA GLU A 29 40.00 -24.99 24.52
C GLU A 29 39.84 -24.02 23.34
N GLN A 30 39.43 -24.52 22.17
CA GLN A 30 39.21 -23.69 20.98
C GLN A 30 38.05 -22.69 21.16
N VAL A 31 36.93 -23.13 21.75
CA VAL A 31 35.80 -22.23 22.04
C VAL A 31 36.22 -21.16 23.03
N ALA A 32 36.94 -21.51 24.10
CA ALA A 32 37.43 -20.53 25.07
C ALA A 32 38.41 -19.50 24.45
N GLN A 33 39.23 -19.91 23.47
CA GLN A 33 40.09 -18.99 22.73
C GLN A 33 39.30 -18.06 21.81
N VAL A 34 38.27 -18.58 21.12
CA VAL A 34 37.39 -17.77 20.27
C VAL A 34 36.61 -16.77 21.12
N ASP A 35 36.05 -17.18 22.26
CA ASP A 35 35.32 -16.28 23.16
C ASP A 35 36.22 -15.18 23.73
N LYS A 36 37.46 -15.51 24.12
CA LYS A 36 38.46 -14.51 24.54
C LYS A 36 38.82 -13.54 23.42
N ARG A 37 38.90 -14.01 22.18
CA ARG A 37 39.18 -13.16 21.01
C ARG A 37 37.99 -12.23 20.72
N SER A 38 36.77 -12.74 20.79
CA SER A 38 35.54 -11.96 20.60
C SER A 38 35.39 -10.88 21.68
N GLN A 39 35.58 -11.23 22.96
CA GLN A 39 35.54 -10.26 24.06
C GLN A 39 36.62 -9.18 23.91
N LYS A 40 37.83 -9.53 23.46
CA LYS A 40 38.90 -8.56 23.23
C LYS A 40 38.53 -7.58 22.12
N VAL A 41 37.96 -8.06 21.02
CA VAL A 41 37.47 -7.20 19.91
C VAL A 41 36.36 -6.27 20.39
N GLU A 42 35.39 -6.75 21.16
CA GLU A 42 34.33 -5.89 21.72
C GLU A 42 34.86 -4.83 22.68
N THR A 43 35.86 -5.16 23.51
CA THR A 43 36.47 -4.19 24.42
C THR A 43 37.34 -3.15 23.70
N ASP A 44 37.98 -3.53 22.59
CA ASP A 44 38.80 -2.62 21.79
C ASP A 44 37.92 -1.68 20.94
N SER A 45 36.81 -2.19 20.40
CA SER A 45 35.78 -1.37 19.74
C SER A 45 35.12 -0.37 20.69
N ARG A 46 34.96 -0.71 21.98
CA ARG A 46 34.44 0.23 22.99
C ARG A 46 35.45 1.33 23.36
N ARG A 47 36.74 1.01 23.46
CA ARG A 47 37.79 1.99 23.80
C ARG A 47 38.09 2.98 22.66
N MET A 48 37.88 2.57 21.41
CA MET A 48 38.00 3.44 20.23
C MET A 48 36.88 4.49 20.10
N HIS A 49 35.77 4.32 20.81
CA HIS A 49 34.61 5.23 20.74
C HIS A 49 34.66 6.36 21.80
N GLU A 50 35.63 6.32 22.73
CA GLU A 50 35.77 7.30 23.82
C GLU A 50 36.71 8.47 23.49
N SER A 51 37.31 8.47 22.29
CA SER A 51 38.23 9.50 21.80
C SER A 51 37.65 10.31 20.64
N SER A 52 36.33 10.42 20.53
CA SER A 52 35.70 11.32 19.56
C SER A 52 35.85 12.77 20.01
N SER A 53 36.42 13.58 19.13
CA SER A 53 36.53 15.02 19.29
C SER A 53 35.14 15.64 19.43
N PRO A 54 34.91 16.65 20.30
CA PRO A 54 33.59 17.26 20.50
C PRO A 54 32.92 17.77 19.21
N ASN A 55 33.71 18.07 18.17
CA ASN A 55 33.21 18.54 16.88
C ASN A 55 32.66 17.42 15.96
N ASP A 56 33.02 16.15 16.18
CA ASP A 56 32.52 15.04 15.35
C ASP A 56 31.14 14.54 15.82
N GLU A 57 30.80 14.72 17.10
CA GLU A 57 29.51 14.29 17.66
C GLU A 57 28.33 15.07 17.06
N ASP A 58 28.50 16.36 16.81
CA ASP A 58 27.46 17.21 16.21
C ASP A 58 27.18 16.85 14.75
N GLY A 59 28.24 16.58 13.99
CA GLY A 59 28.16 16.13 12.60
C GLY A 59 27.44 14.79 12.48
N GLU A 60 27.78 13.83 13.32
CA GLU A 60 27.08 12.56 13.39
C GLU A 60 25.61 12.73 13.83
N THR A 61 25.33 13.63 14.78
CA THR A 61 23.98 13.89 15.26
C THR A 61 23.11 14.48 14.16
N LEU A 62 23.64 15.44 13.39
CA LEU A 62 22.97 15.99 12.22
C LEU A 62 22.71 14.92 11.16
N SER A 63 23.72 14.09 10.84
CA SER A 63 23.61 13.01 9.86
C SER A 63 22.54 11.99 10.27
N ARG A 64 22.54 11.55 11.53
CA ARG A 64 21.51 10.66 12.09
C ARG A 64 20.11 11.29 12.04
N SER A 65 20.01 12.59 12.30
CA SER A 65 18.75 13.34 12.22
C SER A 65 18.21 13.41 10.79
N LEU A 66 19.07 13.67 9.81
CA LEU A 66 18.71 13.72 8.39
C LEU A 66 18.27 12.35 7.87
N ALA A 67 19.02 11.29 8.17
CA ALA A 67 18.67 9.93 7.77
C ALA A 67 17.32 9.48 8.36
N ARG A 68 17.05 9.83 9.63
CA ARG A 68 15.76 9.58 10.26
C ARG A 68 14.65 10.38 9.59
N SER A 69 14.91 11.64 9.27
CA SER A 69 13.95 12.53 8.61
C SER A 69 13.58 12.02 7.22
N GLU A 70 14.55 11.59 6.42
CA GLU A 70 14.32 10.96 5.11
C GLU A 70 13.44 9.71 5.24
N ALA A 71 13.79 8.81 6.16
CA ALA A 71 13.04 7.57 6.35
C ALA A 71 11.58 7.82 6.73
N LEU A 72 11.32 8.82 7.58
CA LEU A 72 9.96 9.21 7.98
C LEU A 72 9.16 9.81 6.83
N ILE A 73 9.75 10.78 6.10
CA ILE A 73 9.08 11.43 4.96
C ILE A 73 8.79 10.40 3.86
N ARG A 74 9.78 9.55 3.52
CA ARG A 74 9.61 8.51 2.50
C ARG A 74 8.55 7.49 2.93
N ARG A 75 8.50 7.10 4.21
CA ARG A 75 7.45 6.22 4.72
C ARG A 75 6.06 6.84 4.60
N GLU A 76 5.90 8.10 5.02
CA GLU A 76 4.62 8.81 4.96
C GLU A 76 4.14 8.94 3.50
N TYR A 77 5.05 9.33 2.60
CA TYR A 77 4.78 9.40 1.17
C TYR A 77 4.36 8.03 0.61
N ASN A 78 5.11 6.97 0.92
CA ASN A 78 4.81 5.63 0.43
C ASN A 78 3.47 5.10 0.95
N ASP A 79 3.10 5.39 2.21
CA ASP A 79 1.79 4.99 2.74
C ASP A 79 0.65 5.74 2.01
N GLY A 80 0.80 7.06 1.80
CA GLY A 80 -0.16 7.84 1.04
C GLY A 80 -0.26 7.40 -0.43
N ALA A 81 0.87 7.18 -1.10
CA ALA A 81 0.95 6.72 -2.48
C ALA A 81 0.43 5.29 -2.64
N GLY A 82 0.67 4.41 -1.67
CA GLY A 82 0.14 3.05 -1.68
C GLY A 82 -1.38 2.99 -1.56
N ARG A 83 -1.99 3.91 -0.81
CA ARG A 83 -3.45 3.96 -0.58
C ARG A 83 -4.21 4.71 -1.66
N LEU A 84 -3.68 5.85 -2.12
CA LEU A 84 -4.37 6.78 -3.02
C LEU A 84 -3.82 6.74 -4.45
N GLY A 85 -2.73 6.00 -4.68
CA GLY A 85 -2.14 5.75 -5.99
C GLY A 85 -1.57 6.99 -6.65
N LYS A 86 -1.65 7.03 -7.98
CA LYS A 86 -1.05 8.08 -8.83
C LYS A 86 -1.51 9.49 -8.47
N ARG A 87 -2.74 9.68 -8.00
CA ARG A 87 -3.26 11.02 -7.64
C ARG A 87 -2.51 11.63 -6.47
N TYR A 88 -2.16 10.82 -5.47
CA TYR A 88 -1.33 11.27 -4.37
C TYR A 88 0.14 11.44 -4.79
N ALA A 89 0.64 10.57 -5.67
CA ALA A 89 2.01 10.67 -6.17
C ALA A 89 2.26 11.91 -7.04
N MET A 90 1.26 12.36 -7.82
CA MET A 90 1.31 13.61 -8.58
C MET A 90 1.30 14.84 -7.67
N GLY A 91 0.62 14.74 -6.53
CA GLY A 91 0.48 15.84 -5.57
C GLY A 91 -0.51 16.91 -6.01
N ASP A 92 -0.75 17.89 -5.12
CA ASP A 92 -1.51 19.09 -5.41
C ASP A 92 -0.63 20.35 -5.29
N LEU A 93 -1.02 21.45 -5.95
CA LEU A 93 -0.30 22.72 -5.93
C LEU A 93 -0.06 23.26 -4.52
N ILE A 94 -0.97 22.96 -3.57
CA ILE A 94 -0.85 23.40 -2.18
C ILE A 94 0.33 22.69 -1.52
N THR A 95 0.42 21.37 -1.66
CA THR A 95 1.49 20.55 -1.10
C THR A 95 2.81 20.86 -1.77
N GLU A 96 2.82 21.07 -3.09
CA GLU A 96 4.00 21.49 -3.81
C GLU A 96 4.56 22.80 -3.23
N ASN A 97 3.72 23.84 -3.10
CA ASN A 97 4.12 25.12 -2.51
C ASN A 97 4.60 24.97 -1.06
N GLN A 98 3.93 24.12 -0.26
CA GLN A 98 4.33 23.87 1.13
C GLN A 98 5.69 23.15 1.23
N LEU A 99 5.95 22.17 0.36
CA LEU A 99 7.23 21.44 0.30
C LEU A 99 8.36 22.34 -0.23
N GLN A 100 8.08 23.16 -1.24
CA GLN A 100 9.02 24.16 -1.74
C GLN A 100 9.40 25.16 -0.63
N ALA A 101 8.45 25.62 0.18
CA ALA A 101 8.75 26.48 1.32
C ALA A 101 9.73 25.81 2.31
N GLN A 102 9.59 24.50 2.58
CA GLN A 102 10.54 23.80 3.46
C GLN A 102 11.95 23.73 2.85
N ILE A 103 12.05 23.54 1.53
CA ILE A 103 13.34 23.54 0.82
C ILE A 103 14.01 24.92 0.92
N ILE A 104 13.23 25.99 0.72
CA ILE A 104 13.73 27.36 0.83
C ILE A 104 14.23 27.63 2.24
N THR A 105 13.47 27.27 3.28
CA THR A 105 13.90 27.44 4.68
C THR A 105 15.19 26.67 4.99
N LEU A 106 15.35 25.45 4.46
CA LEU A 106 16.59 24.68 4.60
C LEU A 106 17.77 25.34 3.89
N GLN A 107 17.55 25.84 2.68
CA GLN A 107 18.57 26.53 1.89
C GLN A 107 18.99 27.83 2.56
N GLU A 108 18.06 28.62 3.10
CA GLU A 108 18.36 29.83 3.87
C GLU A 108 19.17 29.52 5.13
N ALA A 109 18.83 28.44 5.84
CA ALA A 109 19.59 28.00 7.01
C ALA A 109 21.02 27.56 6.67
N LEU A 110 21.27 27.10 5.45
CA LEU A 110 22.60 26.74 4.93
C LEU A 110 23.37 27.96 4.42
N VAL A 111 22.72 28.83 3.63
CA VAL A 111 23.35 29.98 2.97
C VAL A 111 23.76 31.06 3.96
N ASN A 112 22.97 31.27 5.02
CA ASN A 112 23.30 32.26 6.06
C ASN A 112 24.50 31.86 6.94
N ARG A 113 25.16 30.74 6.64
CA ARG A 113 26.25 30.19 7.45
C ARG A 113 27.54 30.05 6.66
N HIS A 114 28.49 30.92 7.00
CA HIS A 114 29.84 30.92 6.41
C HIS A 114 30.86 30.07 7.22
N SER A 115 30.51 29.61 8.43
CA SER A 115 31.33 28.72 9.27
C SER A 115 30.43 27.80 10.10
N LEU A 116 30.73 26.50 10.18
CA LEU A 116 29.95 25.52 10.95
C LEU A 116 30.37 25.52 12.43
N SER A 117 29.95 26.55 13.18
CA SER A 117 30.07 26.52 14.65
C SER A 117 29.11 25.47 15.25
N HIS A 118 29.39 24.96 16.45
CA HIS A 118 28.47 24.06 17.18
C HIS A 118 27.05 24.64 17.30
N GLY A 119 26.92 25.95 17.55
CA GLY A 119 25.62 26.63 17.59
C GLY A 119 24.91 26.66 16.24
N ASP A 120 25.68 26.73 15.15
CA ASP A 120 25.18 26.68 13.79
C ASP A 120 24.70 25.26 13.44
N VAL A 121 25.42 24.21 13.84
CA VAL A 121 24.99 22.82 13.62
C VAL A 121 23.69 22.54 14.38
N GLN A 122 23.57 22.96 15.64
CA GLN A 122 22.33 22.81 16.41
C GLN A 122 21.14 23.51 15.76
N GLN A 123 21.33 24.73 15.26
CA GLN A 123 20.26 25.45 14.60
C GLN A 123 19.96 24.88 13.19
N LEU A 124 20.93 24.22 12.53
CA LEU A 124 20.69 23.44 11.31
C LEU A 124 19.86 22.17 11.59
N ILE A 125 20.14 21.50 12.71
CA ILE A 125 19.34 20.38 13.20
C ILE A 125 17.91 20.86 13.48
N ALA A 126 17.74 22.01 14.15
CA ALA A 126 16.42 22.58 14.41
C ALA A 126 15.65 22.91 13.11
N ALA A 127 16.31 23.54 12.14
CA ALA A 127 15.73 23.82 10.83
C ALA A 127 15.35 22.53 10.08
N SER A 128 16.21 21.50 10.14
CA SER A 128 15.95 20.17 9.57
C SER A 128 14.73 19.49 10.19
N LEU A 129 14.59 19.55 11.52
CA LEU A 129 13.44 18.98 12.22
C LEU A 129 12.15 19.75 11.89
N ALA A 130 12.22 21.07 11.81
CA ALA A 130 11.10 21.92 11.40
C ALA A 130 10.66 21.60 9.96
N ALA A 131 11.62 21.53 9.04
CA ALA A 131 11.37 21.16 7.64
C ALA A 131 10.76 19.76 7.52
N ARG A 132 11.29 18.77 8.25
CA ARG A 132 10.70 17.42 8.30
C ARG A 132 9.24 17.47 8.75
N ASN A 133 8.97 18.12 9.88
CA ASN A 133 7.62 18.17 10.43
C ASN A 133 6.67 18.90 9.46
N GLY A 134 7.11 20.00 8.86
CA GLY A 134 6.38 20.71 7.82
C GLY A 134 6.09 19.85 6.58
N SER A 135 7.07 19.07 6.13
CA SER A 135 6.87 18.12 5.02
C SER A 135 5.89 17.00 5.38
N LEU A 136 5.96 16.45 6.59
CA LEU A 136 5.02 15.42 7.06
C LEU A 136 3.60 15.99 7.16
N ASP A 137 3.44 17.20 7.69
CA ASP A 137 2.14 17.85 7.79
C ASP A 137 1.58 18.18 6.41
N ALA A 138 2.41 18.65 5.47
CA ALA A 138 2.01 18.87 4.09
C ALA A 138 1.51 17.57 3.44
N LEU A 139 2.25 16.47 3.60
CA LEU A 139 1.87 15.14 3.08
C LEU A 139 0.58 14.59 3.71
N ARG A 140 0.35 14.83 5.01
CA ARG A 140 -0.88 14.45 5.72
C ARG A 140 -2.06 15.29 5.31
N GLN A 141 -1.87 16.60 5.15
CA GLN A 141 -2.91 17.50 4.65
C GLN A 141 -3.26 17.16 3.20
N GLN A 142 -2.27 16.83 2.36
CA GLN A 142 -2.51 16.30 1.02
C GLN A 142 -3.35 15.02 1.08
N TYR A 143 -2.98 14.10 1.96
CA TYR A 143 -3.74 12.87 2.15
C TYR A 143 -5.18 13.18 2.56
N GLN A 144 -5.40 14.09 3.50
CA GLN A 144 -6.73 14.53 3.94
C GLN A 144 -7.51 15.20 2.81
N ARG A 145 -6.90 16.09 2.03
CA ARG A 145 -7.57 16.74 0.89
C ARG A 145 -7.93 15.74 -0.19
N ILE A 146 -7.02 14.86 -0.59
CA ILE A 146 -7.29 13.87 -1.63
C ILE A 146 -8.28 12.80 -1.14
N SER A 147 -8.24 12.42 0.16
CA SER A 147 -9.21 11.50 0.74
C SER A 147 -10.57 12.13 1.02
N SER A 148 -10.65 13.43 1.34
CA SER A 148 -11.90 14.16 1.51
C SER A 148 -12.48 14.65 0.17
N GLU A 149 -11.67 14.92 -0.84
CA GLU A 149 -12.15 15.06 -2.22
C GLU A 149 -12.69 13.73 -2.75
N ALA A 150 -12.14 12.62 -2.27
CA ALA A 150 -12.69 11.28 -2.47
C ALA A 150 -13.97 11.00 -1.66
N CYS A 151 -14.33 11.84 -0.67
CA CYS A 151 -15.59 11.75 0.09
C CYS A 151 -16.08 13.15 0.52
N PRO A 152 -16.94 13.83 -0.25
CA PRO A 152 -17.62 15.01 0.30
C PRO A 152 -18.41 14.61 1.55
N PRO A 153 -18.61 15.51 2.52
CA PRO A 153 -19.61 15.27 3.56
C PRO A 153 -20.94 14.97 2.86
N PRO A 154 -21.78 14.06 3.41
CA PRO A 154 -23.13 13.89 2.91
C PRO A 154 -23.85 15.22 3.10
N ARG A 155 -23.88 16.04 2.04
CA ARG A 155 -24.83 17.14 1.98
C ARG A 155 -26.16 16.46 1.77
N SER A 156 -26.98 16.42 2.81
CA SER A 156 -28.42 16.34 2.65
C SER A 156 -28.80 17.50 1.73
N LEU A 157 -28.98 17.21 0.45
CA LEU A 157 -29.45 18.20 -0.51
C LEU A 157 -30.91 18.49 -0.13
N THR A 158 -31.12 19.56 0.63
CA THR A 158 -32.41 20.26 0.58
C THR A 158 -32.63 20.65 -0.87
N SER A 159 -33.71 20.13 -1.45
CA SER A 159 -34.13 20.42 -2.81
C SER A 159 -34.17 21.92 -3.03
N SER A 160 -33.32 22.41 -3.93
CA SER A 160 -33.61 23.68 -4.59
C SER A 160 -33.62 23.43 -6.09
N SER A 161 -34.81 23.69 -6.61
CA SER A 161 -35.35 23.42 -7.93
C SER A 161 -34.70 24.26 -9.04
N HIS A 162 -35.09 23.90 -10.27
CA HIS A 162 -35.00 24.59 -11.56
C HIS A 162 -33.77 24.17 -12.41
N HIS A 163 -33.90 23.43 -13.53
CA HIS A 163 -34.92 23.46 -14.57
C HIS A 163 -35.14 22.10 -15.29
N THR A 164 -36.43 21.75 -15.42
CA THR A 164 -37.13 21.16 -16.59
C THR A 164 -36.48 20.01 -17.36
N SER A 165 -36.88 18.78 -17.04
CA SER A 165 -37.48 17.84 -17.99
C SER A 165 -38.33 16.85 -17.22
N ASP A 166 -39.62 16.93 -17.48
CA ASP A 166 -40.69 16.08 -16.97
C ASP A 166 -40.43 14.62 -17.38
N LEU A 167 -40.16 13.75 -16.40
CA LEU A 167 -40.36 12.28 -16.35
C LEU A 167 -39.61 11.72 -15.11
N GLY A 168 -40.36 11.43 -14.04
CA GLY A 168 -39.95 10.50 -12.98
C GLY A 168 -39.02 11.05 -11.89
N ALA A 169 -39.58 11.25 -10.70
CA ALA A 169 -38.78 11.35 -9.49
C ALA A 169 -37.96 10.07 -9.27
N GLY A 170 -36.63 10.17 -9.13
CA GLY A 170 -35.84 9.18 -8.37
C GLY A 170 -34.79 8.34 -9.10
N GLU A 171 -34.49 8.55 -10.38
CA GLU A 171 -33.41 7.79 -11.05
C GLU A 171 -32.08 8.55 -11.05
N ILE A 172 -31.16 8.11 -10.18
CA ILE A 172 -29.79 8.65 -10.06
C ILE A 172 -28.93 8.23 -11.27
N PHE A 173 -29.29 7.12 -11.91
CA PHE A 173 -28.57 6.53 -13.03
C PHE A 173 -28.97 7.16 -14.35
N CYS A 174 -28.03 7.25 -15.29
CA CYS A 174 -28.39 7.55 -16.68
C CYS A 174 -29.26 6.43 -17.26
N LYS A 175 -30.18 6.77 -18.16
CA LYS A 175 -31.01 5.78 -18.88
C LYS A 175 -30.17 4.69 -19.58
N TYR A 176 -29.00 5.03 -20.11
CA TYR A 176 -28.10 4.02 -20.69
C TYR A 176 -27.52 3.09 -19.63
N SER A 177 -27.10 3.62 -18.47
CA SER A 177 -26.67 2.81 -17.33
C SER A 177 -27.75 1.84 -16.90
N LEU A 178 -28.98 2.32 -16.79
CA LEU A 178 -30.12 1.51 -16.38
C LEU A 178 -30.40 0.39 -17.40
N ALA A 179 -30.27 0.67 -18.70
CA ALA A 179 -30.38 -0.36 -19.73
C ALA A 179 -29.30 -1.45 -19.59
N LEU A 180 -28.06 -1.07 -19.26
CA LEU A 180 -26.97 -2.02 -18.98
C LEU A 180 -27.24 -2.86 -17.73
N GLN A 181 -27.81 -2.26 -16.68
CA GLN A 181 -28.18 -2.95 -15.43
C GLN A 181 -29.31 -3.97 -15.65
N ASN A 182 -30.34 -3.58 -16.40
CA ASN A 182 -31.54 -4.38 -16.62
C ASN A 182 -31.38 -5.45 -17.70
N THR A 183 -30.36 -5.32 -18.56
CA THR A 183 -30.10 -6.25 -19.66
C THR A 183 -28.70 -6.85 -19.52
N PRO A 184 -28.57 -7.97 -18.77
CA PRO A 184 -27.32 -8.73 -18.71
C PRO A 184 -26.88 -9.13 -20.14
N GLY A 185 -25.64 -8.82 -20.51
CA GLY A 185 -25.09 -9.15 -21.83
C GLY A 185 -25.29 -8.11 -22.93
N LEU A 186 -25.96 -6.98 -22.67
CA LEU A 186 -26.02 -5.87 -23.63
C LEU A 186 -24.58 -5.37 -23.94
N PRO A 187 -24.12 -5.35 -25.20
CA PRO A 187 -22.77 -4.86 -25.48
C PRO A 187 -22.64 -3.37 -25.16
N LEU A 188 -21.43 -2.95 -24.81
CA LEU A 188 -21.11 -1.54 -24.68
C LEU A 188 -21.25 -0.84 -26.04
N SER A 189 -21.79 0.38 -26.04
CA SER A 189 -21.95 1.17 -27.26
C SER A 189 -20.60 1.54 -27.85
N ALA A 190 -20.54 1.74 -29.18
CA ALA A 190 -19.31 2.06 -29.92
C ALA A 190 -18.43 3.19 -29.32
N PRO A 191 -18.99 4.27 -28.72
CA PRO A 191 -18.19 5.29 -28.00
C PRO A 191 -17.28 4.76 -26.89
N PHE A 192 -17.61 3.59 -26.33
CA PHE A 192 -16.83 2.93 -25.28
C PHE A 192 -15.94 1.80 -25.81
N ALA A 193 -15.87 1.59 -27.13
CA ALA A 193 -14.98 0.61 -27.74
C ALA A 193 -13.53 1.16 -27.85
N LEU A 194 -12.58 0.31 -28.26
CA LEU A 194 -11.18 0.70 -28.50
C LEU A 194 -11.13 1.86 -29.50
N GLY A 195 -10.59 3.01 -29.07
CA GLY A 195 -10.51 4.23 -29.88
C GLY A 195 -11.78 5.09 -29.90
N GLY A 196 -12.80 4.73 -29.11
CA GLY A 196 -13.97 5.56 -28.87
C GLY A 196 -13.65 6.79 -28.02
N ASP A 197 -14.52 7.80 -28.06
CA ASP A 197 -14.36 9.06 -27.35
C ASP A 197 -14.75 8.97 -25.87
N GLY A 198 -15.25 7.83 -25.38
CA GLY A 198 -15.64 7.63 -23.98
C GLY A 198 -16.89 8.40 -23.56
N ARG A 199 -17.67 8.94 -24.50
CA ARG A 199 -18.89 9.70 -24.18
C ARG A 199 -20.12 8.81 -24.19
N CYS A 200 -20.97 8.97 -23.18
CA CYS A 200 -22.28 8.34 -23.19
C CYS A 200 -23.14 8.94 -24.30
N HIS A 201 -23.67 8.13 -25.21
CA HIS A 201 -24.53 8.64 -26.30
C HIS A 201 -25.87 9.20 -25.82
N VAL A 202 -26.32 8.85 -24.60
CA VAL A 202 -27.58 9.32 -24.02
C VAL A 202 -27.41 10.61 -23.24
N CYS A 203 -26.55 10.64 -22.21
CA CYS A 203 -26.35 11.83 -21.37
C CYS A 203 -25.18 12.71 -21.83
N ARG A 204 -24.40 12.29 -22.84
CA ARG A 204 -23.25 13.02 -23.43
C ARG A 204 -22.09 13.31 -22.47
N VAL A 205 -22.15 12.79 -21.25
CA VAL A 205 -21.09 12.97 -20.28
C VAL A 205 -19.84 12.21 -20.70
N GLN A 206 -18.69 12.85 -20.54
CA GLN A 206 -17.39 12.23 -20.73
C GLN A 206 -17.14 11.32 -19.53
N LEU A 207 -17.16 10.01 -19.75
CA LEU A 207 -16.69 9.07 -18.76
C LEU A 207 -15.18 8.91 -18.96
N ASP A 208 -14.47 8.61 -17.88
CA ASP A 208 -13.04 8.31 -17.90
C ASP A 208 -12.85 6.79 -17.73
N PRO A 209 -13.27 5.96 -18.71
CA PRO A 209 -12.82 4.59 -18.72
C PRO A 209 -11.36 4.63 -19.18
N GLU A 210 -10.43 4.71 -18.23
CA GLU A 210 -9.01 4.41 -18.46
C GLU A 210 -8.97 3.13 -19.30
N THR A 211 -8.70 3.26 -20.59
CA THR A 211 -8.64 2.26 -21.67
C THR A 211 -9.55 1.03 -21.55
N THR A 212 -10.26 0.70 -22.62
CA THR A 212 -11.16 -0.46 -22.81
C THR A 212 -10.68 -1.85 -22.37
N ASN A 213 -9.42 -2.01 -21.95
CA ASN A 213 -8.84 -3.26 -21.46
C ASN A 213 -8.31 -3.16 -20.00
N THR A 214 -8.64 -2.10 -19.27
CA THR A 214 -8.27 -1.97 -17.85
C THR A 214 -9.30 -2.70 -16.99
N TYR A 215 -8.83 -3.66 -16.21
CA TYR A 215 -9.61 -4.34 -15.19
C TYR A 215 -9.13 -3.87 -13.82
N TRP A 216 -10.07 -3.65 -12.90
CA TRP A 216 -9.74 -3.37 -11.51
C TRP A 216 -9.90 -4.63 -10.69
N HIS A 217 -8.81 -5.06 -10.06
CA HIS A 217 -8.78 -6.27 -9.25
C HIS A 217 -9.18 -5.96 -7.80
N ILE A 218 -10.17 -6.70 -7.28
CA ILE A 218 -10.59 -6.66 -5.88
C ILE A 218 -10.25 -8.01 -5.23
N GLU A 219 -9.50 -7.96 -4.14
CA GLU A 219 -9.18 -9.12 -3.31
C GLU A 219 -10.02 -9.09 -2.03
N LYS A 220 -10.73 -10.18 -1.74
CA LYS A 220 -11.47 -10.37 -0.48
C LYS A 220 -11.02 -11.62 0.25
N ARG A 221 -10.82 -11.50 1.54
CA ARG A 221 -10.49 -12.61 2.44
C ARG A 221 -11.68 -12.93 3.32
N ALA A 222 -12.05 -14.21 3.37
CA ALA A 222 -13.06 -14.71 4.30
C ALA A 222 -12.51 -15.90 5.08
N ALA A 223 -12.80 -15.92 6.39
CA ALA A 223 -12.50 -17.07 7.23
C ALA A 223 -13.30 -18.27 6.70
N ALA A 224 -12.64 -19.41 6.46
CA ALA A 224 -13.37 -20.64 6.17
C ALA A 224 -14.25 -20.98 7.38
N ASN A 225 -15.51 -21.34 7.11
CA ASN A 225 -16.43 -21.78 8.15
C ASN A 225 -15.79 -22.91 8.96
N ALA A 226 -15.91 -22.83 10.29
CA ALA A 226 -15.28 -23.67 11.30
C ALA A 226 -15.77 -25.14 11.34
N ARG A 227 -15.94 -25.78 10.17
CA ARG A 227 -16.29 -27.20 10.04
C ARG A 227 -15.13 -28.07 9.55
N ASP A 228 -14.01 -27.47 9.14
CA ASP A 228 -12.80 -28.20 8.79
C ASP A 228 -11.82 -28.15 9.97
N GLU A 229 -11.73 -29.22 10.75
CA GLU A 229 -10.90 -29.37 11.96
C GLU A 229 -9.37 -29.37 11.70
N LYS A 230 -8.91 -28.77 10.60
CA LYS A 230 -7.47 -28.72 10.26
C LYS A 230 -7.10 -27.44 9.54
N GLY A 231 -6.70 -26.44 10.33
CA GLY A 231 -5.95 -25.29 9.87
C GLY A 231 -6.81 -24.06 9.57
N ASP A 232 -6.36 -22.93 10.12
CA ASP A 232 -6.80 -21.57 9.82
C ASP A 232 -6.63 -21.27 8.31
N SER A 233 -7.58 -21.73 7.52
CA SER A 233 -7.58 -21.56 6.07
C SER A 233 -8.44 -20.37 5.71
N THR A 234 -7.81 -19.20 5.64
CA THR A 234 -8.46 -18.02 5.05
C THR A 234 -8.62 -18.26 3.53
N LYS A 235 -9.86 -18.19 3.02
CA LYS A 235 -10.13 -18.28 1.58
C LYS A 235 -10.00 -16.89 0.97
N GLU A 236 -9.24 -16.80 -0.11
CA GLU A 236 -9.02 -15.58 -0.88
C GLU A 236 -9.91 -15.62 -2.14
N TYR A 237 -10.62 -14.53 -2.40
CA TYR A 237 -11.52 -14.37 -3.53
C TYR A 237 -11.06 -13.19 -4.37
N HIS A 238 -10.91 -13.41 -5.67
CA HIS A 238 -10.50 -12.37 -6.63
C HIS A 238 -11.67 -12.01 -7.53
N PHE A 239 -11.94 -10.71 -7.69
CA PHE A 239 -12.98 -10.19 -8.57
C PHE A 239 -12.40 -9.13 -9.51
N ASP A 240 -12.75 -9.20 -10.79
CA ASP A 240 -12.33 -8.24 -11.79
C ASP A 240 -13.50 -7.35 -12.21
N LEU A 241 -13.33 -6.05 -11.98
CA LEU A 241 -14.28 -5.02 -12.38
C LEU A 241 -13.89 -4.53 -13.77
N GLY A 242 -14.67 -4.97 -14.76
CA GLY A 242 -14.50 -4.54 -16.14
C GLY A 242 -15.18 -3.20 -16.45
N GLN A 243 -14.88 -2.68 -17.64
CA GLN A 243 -15.43 -1.42 -18.15
C GLN A 243 -16.97 -1.38 -18.12
N ARG A 244 -17.64 -2.51 -18.40
CA ARG A 244 -19.10 -2.58 -18.39
C ARG A 244 -19.69 -2.34 -17.00
N PHE A 245 -19.02 -2.83 -15.95
CA PHE A 245 -19.42 -2.58 -14.57
C PHE A 245 -19.31 -1.09 -14.23
N ILE A 246 -18.22 -0.45 -14.64
CA ILE A 246 -17.99 0.98 -14.41
C ILE A 246 -19.05 1.82 -15.13
N ILE A 247 -19.32 1.52 -16.40
CA ILE A 247 -20.29 2.29 -17.19
C ILE A 247 -21.71 2.11 -16.65
N LYS A 248 -22.13 0.91 -16.22
CA LYS A 248 -23.49 0.77 -15.65
C LYS A 248 -23.68 1.51 -14.32
N CYS A 249 -22.62 2.01 -13.70
CA CYS A 249 -22.68 2.81 -12.49
C CYS A 249 -22.85 4.33 -12.77
N HIS A 250 -22.69 4.80 -14.02
CA HIS A 250 -22.65 6.25 -14.25
C HIS A 250 -24.02 6.93 -14.09
N THR A 251 -23.97 8.15 -13.58
CA THR A 251 -25.08 9.09 -13.44
C THR A 251 -25.10 10.06 -14.62
N GLU A 252 -26.19 10.79 -14.81
CA GLU A 252 -26.27 11.83 -15.85
C GLU A 252 -25.27 12.99 -15.62
N ARG A 253 -24.76 13.12 -14.39
CA ARG A 253 -23.80 14.16 -13.99
C ARG A 253 -22.34 13.75 -14.22
N GLY A 254 -22.07 12.51 -14.62
CA GLY A 254 -20.72 11.97 -14.78
C GLY A 254 -20.09 11.43 -13.50
N GLU A 255 -20.87 11.38 -12.41
CA GLU A 255 -20.51 10.65 -11.18
C GLU A 255 -20.90 9.17 -11.33
N TYR A 256 -20.49 8.32 -10.38
CA TYR A 256 -20.72 6.88 -10.38
C TYR A 256 -21.52 6.44 -9.15
N ALA A 257 -22.78 6.08 -9.31
CA ALA A 257 -23.60 5.49 -8.25
C ALA A 257 -23.36 3.97 -8.15
N CYS A 258 -23.16 3.46 -6.94
CA CYS A 258 -22.91 2.04 -6.72
C CYS A 258 -24.19 1.22 -6.98
N VAL A 259 -24.17 0.37 -8.00
CA VAL A 259 -25.30 -0.51 -8.34
C VAL A 259 -25.58 -1.57 -7.27
N LEU A 260 -24.56 -1.95 -6.49
CA LEU A 260 -24.70 -2.94 -5.42
C LEU A 260 -25.38 -2.31 -4.20
N CYS A 261 -25.06 -1.06 -3.85
CA CYS A 261 -25.80 -0.31 -2.84
C CYS A 261 -27.26 -0.16 -3.21
N ARG A 262 -27.57 0.21 -4.46
CA ARG A 262 -28.96 0.33 -4.92
C ARG A 262 -29.74 -0.98 -4.81
N ARG A 263 -29.06 -2.12 -4.98
CA ARG A 263 -29.69 -3.44 -4.98
C ARG A 263 -29.85 -4.03 -3.58
N HIS A 264 -28.87 -3.84 -2.70
CA HIS A 264 -28.80 -4.57 -1.43
C HIS A 264 -28.75 -3.66 -0.20
N GLY A 265 -28.56 -2.35 -0.36
CA GLY A 265 -28.45 -1.37 0.71
C GLY A 265 -29.62 -0.40 0.76
N ASP A 266 -29.74 0.27 1.92
CA ASP A 266 -30.79 1.27 2.16
C ASP A 266 -30.41 2.68 1.64
N ILE A 267 -29.13 2.89 1.30
CA ILE A 267 -28.58 4.19 0.91
C ILE A 267 -27.82 4.06 -0.40
N ASP A 268 -28.18 4.91 -1.36
CA ASP A 268 -27.46 5.05 -2.62
C ASP A 268 -26.15 5.82 -2.42
N VAL A 269 -25.02 5.16 -2.66
CA VAL A 269 -23.69 5.78 -2.58
C VAL A 269 -23.25 6.27 -3.96
N VAL A 270 -22.92 7.55 -4.05
CA VAL A 270 -22.40 8.19 -5.27
C VAL A 270 -20.92 8.51 -5.10
N CYS A 271 -20.11 7.96 -6.00
CA CYS A 271 -18.66 8.09 -6.08
C CYS A 271 -18.27 9.04 -7.21
N ARG A 272 -17.33 9.95 -6.98
CA ARG A 272 -16.92 10.96 -7.98
C ARG A 272 -16.00 10.41 -9.09
N SER A 273 -15.37 9.27 -8.88
CA SER A 273 -14.41 8.70 -9.83
C SER A 273 -14.42 7.18 -9.79
N VAL A 274 -13.87 6.56 -10.84
CA VAL A 274 -13.75 5.09 -10.92
C VAL A 274 -12.96 4.51 -9.73
N PRO A 275 -11.81 5.08 -9.31
CA PRO A 275 -11.08 4.55 -8.15
C PRO A 275 -11.88 4.61 -6.84
N THR A 276 -12.72 5.63 -6.64
CA THR A 276 -13.54 5.74 -5.42
C THR A 276 -14.67 4.72 -5.43
N LEU A 277 -15.29 4.48 -6.59
CA LEU A 277 -16.26 3.40 -6.78
C LEU A 277 -15.64 2.04 -6.47
N VAL A 278 -14.46 1.73 -7.05
CA VAL A 278 -13.78 0.45 -6.83
C VAL A 278 -13.42 0.24 -5.36
N ASN A 279 -12.86 1.26 -4.71
CA ASN A 279 -12.53 1.19 -3.29
C ASN A 279 -13.79 1.01 -2.42
N HIS A 280 -14.88 1.71 -2.73
CA HIS A 280 -16.16 1.52 -2.04
C HIS A 280 -16.68 0.08 -2.22
N VAL A 281 -16.72 -0.44 -3.44
CA VAL A 281 -17.14 -1.82 -3.74
C VAL A 281 -16.27 -2.84 -3.00
N SER A 282 -14.97 -2.62 -2.94
CA SER A 282 -14.04 -3.52 -2.24
C SER A 282 -14.26 -3.57 -0.72
N LYS A 283 -14.67 -2.46 -0.10
CA LYS A 283 -14.79 -2.34 1.36
C LYS A 283 -16.19 -2.69 1.85
N GLU A 284 -17.20 -2.10 1.22
CA GLU A 284 -18.57 -2.11 1.75
C GLU A 284 -19.37 -3.35 1.33
N HIS A 285 -19.05 -3.99 0.20
CA HIS A 285 -19.87 -5.09 -0.32
C HIS A 285 -19.34 -6.48 0.01
N ALA A 286 -20.19 -7.39 0.46
CA ALA A 286 -19.79 -8.76 0.80
C ALA A 286 -19.49 -9.61 -0.45
N ILE A 287 -18.77 -10.72 -0.27
CA ILE A 287 -18.38 -11.64 -1.37
C ILE A 287 -19.61 -12.14 -2.14
N TRP A 288 -20.72 -12.41 -1.45
CA TRP A 288 -21.96 -12.89 -2.08
C TRP A 288 -22.65 -11.82 -2.94
N GLU A 289 -22.53 -10.55 -2.57
CA GLU A 289 -23.08 -9.43 -3.37
C GLU A 289 -22.26 -9.23 -4.64
N LEU A 290 -20.94 -9.39 -4.55
CA LEU A 290 -20.04 -9.34 -5.70
C LEU A 290 -20.29 -10.52 -6.64
N ASP A 291 -20.55 -11.71 -6.10
CA ASP A 291 -20.85 -12.91 -6.89
C ASP A 291 -22.21 -12.85 -7.61
N ALA A 292 -23.17 -12.12 -7.04
CA ALA A 292 -24.50 -11.96 -7.63
C ALA A 292 -24.53 -11.03 -8.85
N ASP A 293 -23.44 -10.31 -9.14
CA ASP A 293 -23.38 -9.39 -10.28
C ASP A 293 -22.70 -10.03 -11.50
N PRO A 294 -23.39 -10.12 -12.66
CA PRO A 294 -22.88 -10.84 -13.83
C PRO A 294 -21.71 -10.13 -14.53
N ASP A 295 -21.48 -8.84 -14.24
CA ASP A 295 -20.38 -8.08 -14.85
C ASP A 295 -19.09 -8.16 -14.01
N LEU A 296 -19.14 -8.77 -12.82
CA LEU A 296 -17.99 -9.05 -11.98
C LEU A 296 -17.47 -10.45 -12.27
N ARG A 297 -16.28 -10.54 -12.87
CA ARG A 297 -15.66 -11.84 -13.16
C ARG A 297 -14.95 -12.33 -11.91
N LYS A 298 -15.25 -13.55 -11.45
CA LYS A 298 -14.42 -14.24 -10.47
C LYS A 298 -13.10 -14.65 -11.13
N GLY A 299 -11.99 -14.08 -10.67
CA GLY A 299 -10.66 -14.53 -11.05
C GLY A 299 -10.45 -15.95 -10.56
N VAL A 300 -10.02 -16.84 -11.45
CA VAL A 300 -9.62 -18.20 -11.04
C VAL A 300 -8.32 -18.07 -10.25
N ASP A 301 -8.33 -18.63 -9.04
CA ASP A 301 -7.21 -18.71 -8.08
C ASP A 301 -5.84 -18.75 -8.80
N SER A 302 -5.05 -17.68 -8.66
CA SER A 302 -3.76 -17.48 -9.36
C SER A 302 -2.71 -18.54 -9.02
N ARG A 303 -3.02 -19.50 -8.14
CA ARG A 303 -2.17 -20.66 -7.82
C ARG A 303 -2.18 -21.77 -8.89
N ARG A 304 -2.95 -21.63 -9.98
CA ARG A 304 -2.99 -22.61 -11.08
C ARG A 304 -2.76 -22.04 -12.48
N ALA A 305 -2.30 -20.80 -12.59
CA ALA A 305 -1.88 -20.26 -13.88
C ALA A 305 -0.56 -20.93 -14.31
N LEU A 306 -0.61 -21.78 -15.33
CA LEU A 306 0.56 -22.21 -16.09
C LEU A 306 1.37 -20.98 -16.53
N PRO A 307 2.71 -21.03 -16.52
CA PRO A 307 3.52 -19.91 -16.94
C PRO A 307 3.16 -19.51 -18.39
N PRO A 308 3.09 -18.21 -18.70
CA PRO A 308 2.77 -17.75 -20.04
C PRO A 308 3.82 -18.25 -21.03
N PRO A 309 3.42 -18.61 -22.28
CA PRO A 309 4.36 -19.06 -23.28
C PRO A 309 5.40 -17.97 -23.55
N GLN A 310 6.68 -18.33 -23.41
CA GLN A 310 7.79 -17.46 -23.77
C GLN A 310 7.72 -17.18 -25.27
N GLY A 311 7.34 -15.96 -25.61
CA GLY A 311 7.30 -15.54 -27.00
C GLY A 311 6.94 -14.08 -27.12
N GLN A 312 7.97 -13.27 -27.36
CA GLN A 312 8.01 -12.07 -28.21
C GLN A 312 8.49 -10.79 -27.52
N ASP A 313 9.78 -10.56 -27.76
CA ASP A 313 10.44 -9.30 -28.13
C ASP A 313 10.51 -8.15 -27.11
N LYS A 314 11.67 -8.09 -26.43
CA LYS A 314 12.13 -6.93 -25.66
C LYS A 314 12.59 -5.84 -26.63
N ARG A 315 11.75 -4.84 -26.89
CA ARG A 315 12.25 -3.52 -27.31
C ARG A 315 12.33 -2.58 -26.11
N GLN A 316 13.49 -2.62 -25.46
CA GLN A 316 13.97 -1.55 -24.60
C GLN A 316 14.10 -0.27 -25.45
N ARG A 317 13.47 0.83 -25.01
CA ARG A 317 13.93 2.18 -25.34
C ARG A 317 14.43 2.82 -24.06
N LEU A 318 15.76 2.84 -23.92
CA LEU A 318 16.44 3.85 -23.11
C LEU A 318 16.17 5.21 -23.76
N ILE A 319 15.82 6.20 -22.93
CA ILE A 319 15.85 7.62 -23.31
C ILE A 319 16.98 8.25 -22.51
N ARG A 320 17.92 8.86 -23.24
CA ARG A 320 18.95 9.78 -22.74
C ARG A 320 18.31 11.12 -22.42
#